data_AF-A0A529LSM8-F1
#
_entry.id   AF-A0A529LSM8-F1
#
_cell.length_a   1.000
_cell.length_b   1.000
_cell.length_c   1.000
_cell.angle_alpha   90.00
_cell.angle_beta   90.00
_cell.angle_gamma   90.00
#
_symmetry.space_group_name_H-M   'P 1'
#
loop_
_entity.id
_entity.type
_entity.pdbx_description
1 polymer ?
#
loop_
_entity_poly.entity_id
_entity_poly.type
_entity_poly.pdbx_seq_one_letter_code
_entity_poly.pdbx_strand_id
1 'polypeptide(L)' 'RLISLAAGGAYLAQGGLADRSRIALCRFFAENLLGETRALKERVIDGAESLVAAGKALISA' A
#
# COMPACT_ATOMS: atom_id res chain seq x y z
N ARG A 1 3.33 5.74 2.91
CA ARG A 1 2.48 4.53 3.11
C ARG A 1 2.84 3.40 2.14
N LEU A 2 2.86 3.62 0.81
CA LEU A 2 3.16 2.57 -0.18
C LEU A 2 4.44 1.78 0.11
N ILE A 3 5.57 2.47 0.26
CA ILE A 3 6.88 1.82 0.51
C ILE A 3 6.86 1.01 1.80
N SER A 4 6.32 1.57 2.89
CA SER A 4 6.23 0.88 4.18
C SER A 4 5.36 -0.37 4.12
N LEU A 5 4.26 -0.36 3.36
CA LEU A 5 3.41 -1.54 3.18
C LEU A 5 4.11 -2.64 2.38
N ALA A 6 4.77 -2.26 1.28
CA ALA A 6 5.51 -3.21 0.44
C ALA A 6 6.70 -3.83 1.20
N ALA A 7 7.54 -3.00 1.83
CA ALA A 7 8.68 -3.45 2.62
C ALA A 7 8.23 -4.26 3.85
N GLY A 8 7.20 -3.80 4.55
CA GLY A 8 6.64 -4.50 5.71
C GLY A 8 6.15 -5.92 5.36
N GLY A 9 5.44 -6.08 4.25
CA GLY A 9 5.02 -7.40 3.75
C GLY A 9 6.21 -8.32 3.44
N ALA A 10 7.27 -7.78 2.81
CA ALA A 10 8.49 -8.53 2.52
C ALA A 10 9.19 -9.00 3.81
N TYR A 11 9.35 -8.11 4.79
CA TYR A 11 9.96 -8.46 6.08
C TYR A 11 9.13 -9.47 6.89
N LEU A 12 7.80 -9.37 6.86
CA LEU A 12 6.92 -10.33 7.52
C LEU A 12 7.01 -11.72 6.87
N ALA A 13 7.10 -11.79 5.54
CA ALA A 13 7.33 -13.04 4.83
C ALA A 13 8.68 -13.65 5.20
N GLN A 14 9.76 -12.86 5.20
CA GLN A 14 11.08 -13.32 5.67
C GLN A 14 11.02 -13.81 7.13
N GLY A 15 10.30 -13.10 8.00
CA GLY A 15 10.09 -13.52 9.38
C GLY A 15 9.37 -14.86 9.51
N GLY A 16 8.36 -15.13 8.66
CA GLY A 16 7.66 -16.41 8.60
C GLY A 16 8.52 -17.58 8.09
N LEU A 17 9.49 -17.29 7.20
CA LEU A 17 10.48 -18.27 6.75
C LEU A 17 11.47 -18.63 7.87
N ALA A 18 11.84 -17.65 8.69
CA ALA A 18 12.77 -17.84 9.81
C ALA A 18 12.10 -18.46 11.05
N ASP A 19 10.84 -18.12 11.34
CA ASP A 19 10.07 -18.60 12.49
C ASP A 19 8.61 -18.85 12.10
N ARG A 20 8.19 -20.12 12.18
CA ARG A 20 6.83 -20.55 11.82
C ARG A 20 5.74 -19.92 12.68
N SER A 21 6.05 -19.48 13.90
CA SER A 21 5.07 -18.80 14.77
C SER A 21 4.59 -17.47 14.17
N ARG A 22 5.35 -16.88 13.24
CA ARG A 22 5.06 -15.61 12.58
C ARG A 22 4.19 -15.73 11.33
N ILE A 23 3.91 -16.95 10.86
CA ILE A 23 3.14 -17.17 9.62
C ILE A 23 1.74 -16.56 9.71
N ALA A 24 1.06 -16.68 10.86
CA ALA A 24 -0.27 -16.11 11.06
C ALA A 24 -0.28 -14.59 10.89
N LEU A 25 0.75 -13.89 11.39
CA LEU A 25 0.90 -12.45 11.25
C LEU A 25 1.19 -12.05 9.79
N CYS A 26 2.09 -12.77 9.11
CA CYS A 26 2.37 -12.54 7.69
C CYS A 26 1.11 -12.71 6.84
N ARG A 27 0.33 -13.75 7.11
CA ARG A 27 -0.94 -14.02 6.41
C ARG A 27 -1.95 -12.91 6.61
N PHE A 28 -2.18 -12.51 7.87
CA PHE A 28 -3.08 -11.41 8.18
C PHE A 28 -2.71 -10.13 7.43
N PHE A 29 -1.42 -9.79 7.42
CA PHE A 29 -0.92 -8.61 6.72
C PHE A 29 -1.14 -8.69 5.20
N ALA A 30 -0.83 -9.84 4.60
CA ALA A 30 -1.00 -10.07 3.16
C ALA A 30 -2.47 -9.97 2.73
N GLU A 31 -3.38 -10.55 3.51
CA GLU A 31 -4.81 -10.61 3.19
C GLU A 31 -5.53 -9.27 3.42
N ASN A 32 -5.09 -8.47 4.41
CA ASN A 32 -5.85 -7.29 4.84
C ASN A 32 -5.19 -5.95 4.51
N LEU A 33 -3.86 -5.88 4.40
CA LEU A 33 -3.14 -4.60 4.24
C LEU A 33 -2.37 -4.50 2.92
N LEU A 34 -1.78 -5.60 2.44
CA LEU A 34 -0.89 -5.55 1.27
C LEU A 34 -1.62 -5.11 -0.01
N GLY A 35 -2.92 -5.41 -0.13
CA GLY A 35 -3.75 -4.99 -1.26
C GLY A 35 -3.85 -3.48 -1.45
N GLU A 36 -3.71 -2.68 -0.38
CA GLU A 36 -3.71 -1.21 -0.46
C GLU A 36 -2.60 -0.65 -1.36
N THR A 37 -1.50 -1.39 -1.51
CA THR A 37 -0.36 -0.97 -2.34
C THR A 37 -0.75 -0.73 -3.79
N ARG A 38 -1.72 -1.49 -4.34
CA ARG A 38 -2.19 -1.32 -5.71
C ARG A 38 -2.80 0.06 -5.93
N ALA A 39 -3.82 0.40 -5.13
CA ALA A 39 -4.52 1.67 -5.24
C ALA A 39 -3.61 2.87 -4.90
N LEU A 40 -2.63 2.68 -4.01
CA LEU A 40 -1.61 3.69 -3.73
C LEU A 40 -0.66 3.89 -4.92
N LYS A 41 -0.24 2.82 -5.59
CA LYS A 41 0.59 2.89 -6.80
C LYS A 41 -0.14 3.60 -7.94
N GLU A 42 -1.38 3.20 -8.24
CA GLU A 42 -2.20 3.82 -9.29
C GLU A 42 -2.33 5.34 -9.06
N ARG A 43 -2.57 5.78 -7.82
CA ARG A 43 -2.58 7.22 -7.49
C ARG A 43 -1.25 7.93 -7.73
N VAL A 44 -0.12 7.26 -7.51
CA VAL A 44 1.21 7.85 -7.72
C VAL A 44 1.55 7.97 -9.20
N ILE A 45 1.24 6.94 -9.99
CA ILE A 45 1.61 6.89 -11.41
C ILE A 45 0.62 7.69 -12.27
N ASP A 46 -0.67 7.52 -12.02
CA ASP A 46 -1.73 7.97 -12.93
C ASP A 46 -2.57 9.12 -12.33
N GLY A 47 -2.40 9.46 -11.05
CA GLY A 47 -3.30 10.37 -10.33
C GLY A 47 -3.11 11.87 -10.59
N ALA A 48 -2.10 12.27 -11.38
CA ALA A 48 -1.74 13.68 -11.54
C ALA A 48 -2.87 14.53 -12.15
N GLU A 49 -3.50 14.05 -13.22
CA GLU A 49 -4.56 14.78 -13.91
C GLU A 49 -5.80 14.97 -13.02
N SER A 50 -6.20 13.92 -12.30
CA SER A 50 -7.32 13.97 -11.35
C SER A 50 -7.07 14.98 -10.23
N LEU A 51 -5.85 15.03 -9.70
CA LEU A 51 -5.47 16.00 -8.66
C LEU A 51 -5.52 17.44 -9.18
N VAL A 52 -5.02 17.70 -10.39
CA VAL A 52 -5.07 19.03 -11.01
C VAL A 52 -6.51 19.47 -11.24
N ALA A 53 -7.37 18.58 -11.75
CA ALA A 53 -8.78 18.88 -11.97
C ALA A 53 -9.51 19.21 -10.66
N ALA A 54 -9.30 18.41 -9.61
CA ALA A 54 -9.87 18.66 -8.29
C ALA A 54 -9.38 20.00 -7.69
N GLY A 55 -8.09 20.30 -7.83
CA GLY A 55 -7.51 21.57 -7.36
C GLY A 55 -8.11 22.79 -8.05
N LYS A 56 -8.32 22.72 -9.38
CA LYS A 56 -9.01 23.78 -10.13
C LYS A 56 -10.43 23.99 -9.62
N ALA A 57 -11.21 22.91 -9.47
CA ALA A 57 -12.59 22.97 -9.00
C ALA A 57 -12.71 23.60 -7.60
N LEU A 58 -11.78 23.28 -6.69
CA LEU A 58 -11.77 23.79 -5.32
C LEU A 58 -11.50 25.30 -5.23
N ILE A 59 -10.62 25.82 -6.09
CA ILE A 59 -10.24 27.25 -6.09
C ILE A 59 -11.25 28.09 -6.88
N SER A 60 -12.01 27.47 -7.80
CA SER A 60 -13.07 28.13 -8.57
C SER A 60 -14.43 28.21 -7.87
N ALA A 61 -14.57 27.62 -6.69
CA ALA A 61 -15.77 27.65 -5.85
C ALA A 61 -15.70 28.79 -4.82
#